data_AF-A0A9R1HSU3-F1
#
_entry.id   AF-A0A9R1HSU3-F1
#
_cell.length_a   1.000
_cell.length_b   1.000
_cell.length_c   1.000
_cell.angle_alpha   90.00
_cell.angle_beta   90.00
_cell.angle_gamma   90.00
#
_symmetry.space_group_name_H-M   'P 1'
#
loop_
_entity.id
_entity.type
_entity.pdbx_description
1 polymer ?
#
loop_
_entity_poly.entity_id
_entity_poly.type
_entity_poly.pdbx_seq_one_letter_code
_entity_poly.pdbx_strand_id
1 'polypeptide(L)'
;MGSAKSSKSSKKRKPAAPPPESDSEQEETVHETAAAEEFNQEEQPQPQQQSDAGDEQHEHGKEAQETGKEKKKKKDKEGSGILTSMLFSELPISELTAKAIREMNYTHLAQIQARSIPHLLEGRDVMGAAKTGSGKTLAFLIPAIELLYNLHFSPRNGTGVIVVCPTRELAIQTQNVAKELMKYHSQTLGYVIGGNGRRTEADQLAKGVNLLVATPGRLLDHLQNTKGFIYRRLKCLIIDEADRILEQNFEEDMKQIFKRLPQNRQTVLFSATQTKEVEDFAKLSFEKNEERKEKPVYISVDDGKSNATVEGLQQGYCVIPSDKRFLVLYAFLKKKQSKKVMVFFSSCSSVKFHAELLNFLQIECEDIHGKQKQQKRTTTFFNFCKAEKGILLCTNVAARGLDIPDVDYIVQYDPPDEPKDYIHRVGRTARGEKGKGSALLFLLPQELKFLIYLKAAKISLTEYEFNNKNVPNLQSHLENIVVENYFLNQSAKEAYRSYILAYNSHAMKDIFNVHDLDMKAVAASFCFKNPPKVNLDLESSASKRRKTRKVDGGARRHGINAANPYGWKGGDDNRQFARF
;
A
#
# COMPACT_ATOMS: atom_id res chain seq x y z
N MET A 1 -57.92 -42.22 -9.60
CA MET A 1 -57.12 -41.18 -10.29
C MET A 1 -55.70 -41.26 -9.76
N GLY A 2 -54.72 -41.39 -10.68
CA GLY A 2 -53.33 -41.81 -10.42
C GLY A 2 -52.50 -40.85 -9.55
N SER A 3 -51.28 -41.16 -9.15
CA SER A 3 -50.35 -42.21 -9.60
C SER A 3 -49.35 -42.50 -8.47
N ALA A 4 -48.93 -43.77 -8.31
CA ALA A 4 -47.82 -44.14 -7.44
C ALA A 4 -46.93 -45.21 -8.09
N LYS A 5 -45.63 -44.88 -8.10
CA LYS A 5 -44.42 -45.73 -7.95
C LYS A 5 -44.27 -46.98 -8.83
N SER A 6 -43.18 -47.02 -9.59
CA SER A 6 -42.35 -48.23 -9.67
C SER A 6 -40.86 -47.91 -9.84
N SER A 7 -40.07 -48.74 -9.16
CA SER A 7 -38.61 -48.86 -9.12
C SER A 7 -38.01 -49.42 -10.41
N LYS A 8 -36.75 -49.09 -10.73
CA LYS A 8 -35.82 -50.01 -11.41
C LYS A 8 -34.35 -49.57 -11.34
N SER A 9 -33.49 -50.58 -11.46
CA SER A 9 -32.10 -50.69 -11.03
C SER A 9 -31.04 -50.35 -12.10
N SER A 10 -29.89 -49.89 -11.59
CA SER A 10 -28.48 -50.02 -12.04
C SER A 10 -28.12 -50.39 -13.49
N LYS A 11 -27.28 -49.56 -14.13
CA LYS A 11 -26.18 -49.99 -15.04
C LYS A 11 -25.06 -48.93 -15.13
N LYS A 12 -23.82 -49.34 -14.84
CA LYS A 12 -22.56 -48.57 -15.00
C LYS A 12 -22.16 -48.49 -16.49
N ARG A 13 -21.53 -47.39 -16.92
CA ARG A 13 -20.82 -47.25 -18.21
C ARG A 13 -19.41 -46.67 -17.98
N LYS A 14 -18.40 -47.32 -18.60
CA LYS A 14 -17.04 -46.82 -18.89
C LYS A 14 -17.02 -46.20 -20.30
N PRO A 15 -16.09 -45.29 -20.64
CA PRO A 15 -15.78 -44.95 -22.02
C PRO A 15 -14.52 -45.65 -22.56
N ALA A 16 -14.49 -45.77 -23.89
CA ALA A 16 -13.59 -46.55 -24.73
C ALA A 16 -12.39 -45.74 -25.28
N ALA A 17 -11.36 -46.47 -25.73
CA ALA A 17 -10.16 -45.98 -26.42
C ALA A 17 -10.30 -46.06 -27.96
N PRO A 18 -9.51 -45.28 -28.73
CA PRO A 18 -9.25 -45.52 -30.15
C PRO A 18 -7.81 -46.04 -30.43
N PRO A 19 -7.53 -46.53 -31.67
CA PRO A 19 -6.47 -47.50 -31.99
C PRO A 19 -5.16 -46.90 -32.56
N PRO A 20 -4.12 -47.72 -32.85
CA PRO A 20 -2.77 -47.28 -33.23
C PRO A 20 -2.42 -47.50 -34.73
N GLU A 21 -1.37 -46.81 -35.19
CA GLU A 21 -0.45 -47.04 -36.36
C GLU A 21 0.13 -45.67 -36.79
N SER A 22 1.33 -45.45 -37.35
CA SER A 22 2.60 -46.17 -37.55
C SER A 22 3.65 -45.12 -38.05
N ASP A 23 4.92 -45.52 -38.06
CA ASP A 23 6.01 -45.10 -38.96
C ASP A 23 6.90 -43.85 -38.72
N SER A 24 8.17 -44.21 -38.45
CA SER A 24 9.40 -43.85 -39.17
C SER A 24 9.92 -42.41 -39.13
N GLU A 25 10.99 -42.24 -38.36
CA GLU A 25 11.98 -41.17 -38.47
C GLU A 25 12.84 -41.36 -39.73
N GLN A 26 12.99 -40.29 -40.52
CA GLN A 26 14.08 -40.13 -41.50
C GLN A 26 14.74 -38.78 -41.29
N GLU A 27 16.07 -38.84 -41.25
CA GLU A 27 17.02 -37.73 -41.24
C GLU A 27 17.00 -36.96 -42.57
N GLU A 28 17.09 -35.63 -42.52
CA GLU A 28 17.77 -34.84 -43.57
C GLU A 28 18.55 -33.66 -42.94
N THR A 29 19.87 -33.76 -43.03
CA THR A 29 20.86 -32.67 -43.08
C THR A 29 20.65 -31.83 -44.38
N VAL A 30 21.04 -30.57 -44.60
CA VAL A 30 22.28 -29.83 -44.31
C VAL A 30 22.09 -28.32 -44.59
N HIS A 31 22.98 -27.50 -44.01
CA HIS A 31 23.56 -26.23 -44.48
C HIS A 31 22.77 -24.92 -44.39
N GLU A 32 23.20 -24.07 -43.43
CA GLU A 32 23.48 -22.67 -43.76
C GLU A 32 24.67 -22.14 -42.94
N THR A 33 25.42 -21.26 -43.60
CA THR A 33 26.84 -20.95 -43.43
C THR A 33 27.11 -19.93 -42.34
N ALA A 34 28.11 -20.21 -41.49
CA ALA A 34 28.73 -19.23 -40.61
C ALA A 34 29.87 -18.50 -41.35
N ALA A 35 29.76 -17.18 -41.47
CA ALA A 35 30.84 -16.28 -41.81
C ALA A 35 31.07 -15.32 -40.64
N ALA A 36 32.33 -15.27 -40.20
CA ALA A 36 32.84 -14.50 -39.09
C ALA A 36 33.00 -13.02 -39.44
N GLU A 37 32.79 -12.13 -38.47
CA GLU A 37 33.53 -10.87 -38.34
C GLU A 37 33.87 -10.61 -36.87
N GLU A 38 35.17 -10.39 -36.62
CA GLU A 38 35.84 -10.07 -35.36
C GLU A 38 35.83 -8.54 -35.06
N PHE A 39 36.34 -8.21 -33.86
CA PHE A 39 36.68 -6.89 -33.26
C PHE A 39 35.56 -6.23 -32.43
N ASN A 40 35.77 -5.74 -31.19
CA ASN A 40 36.99 -5.48 -30.43
C ASN A 40 36.70 -5.49 -28.91
N GLN A 41 37.72 -5.83 -28.11
CA GLN A 41 37.74 -5.80 -26.64
C GLN A 41 38.00 -4.39 -26.11
N GLU A 42 37.38 -3.99 -25.00
CA GLU A 42 37.85 -2.89 -24.16
C GLU A 42 37.79 -3.22 -22.66
N GLU A 43 38.72 -2.60 -21.95
CA GLU A 43 39.42 -3.04 -20.74
C GLU A 43 38.67 -2.75 -19.42
N GLN A 44 38.99 -3.57 -18.40
CA GLN A 44 38.76 -3.25 -16.99
C GLN A 44 40.04 -2.62 -16.39
N PRO A 45 39.94 -1.62 -15.49
CA PRO A 45 41.07 -1.23 -14.67
C PRO A 45 41.04 -1.93 -13.29
N GLN A 46 42.17 -2.56 -12.95
CA GLN A 46 42.52 -3.06 -11.62
C GLN A 46 43.26 -1.97 -10.79
N PRO A 47 43.33 -2.13 -9.45
CA PRO A 47 43.64 -1.05 -8.51
C PRO A 47 45.15 -0.91 -8.22
N GLN A 48 45.61 0.32 -8.04
CA GLN A 48 46.97 0.63 -7.58
C GLN A 48 47.12 0.44 -6.06
N GLN A 49 48.01 -0.48 -5.69
CA GLN A 49 48.67 -0.52 -4.38
C GLN A 49 49.86 0.45 -4.40
N GLN A 50 50.01 1.23 -3.34
CA GLN A 50 51.26 1.89 -3.01
C GLN A 50 51.67 1.48 -1.59
N SER A 51 52.83 0.85 -1.56
CA SER A 51 53.64 0.46 -0.41
C SER A 51 54.27 1.68 0.26
N ASP A 52 54.38 1.65 1.58
CA ASP A 52 55.60 2.11 2.23
C ASP A 52 55.85 1.29 3.52
N ALA A 53 57.02 0.66 3.56
CA ALA A 53 57.71 0.22 4.78
C ALA A 53 58.22 1.49 5.50
N GLY A 54 58.51 1.57 6.78
CA GLY A 54 58.83 0.62 7.84
C GLY A 54 59.75 1.41 8.79
N ASP A 55 59.56 1.30 10.10
CA ASP A 55 60.67 1.46 11.04
C ASP A 55 60.30 0.82 12.39
N GLU A 56 61.14 -0.10 12.82
CA GLU A 56 61.13 -0.75 14.13
C GLU A 56 62.03 0.07 15.09
N GLN A 57 61.72 0.11 16.39
CA GLN A 57 62.58 -0.47 17.45
C GLN A 57 62.31 0.05 18.89
N HIS A 58 62.49 -0.91 19.80
CA HIS A 58 62.92 -0.88 21.22
C HIS A 58 61.96 -0.57 22.40
N GLU A 59 61.44 -1.67 22.98
CA GLU A 59 61.73 -2.26 24.32
C GLU A 59 61.64 -1.49 25.67
N HIS A 60 60.82 -2.10 26.55
CA HIS A 60 61.00 -2.43 27.98
C HIS A 60 60.93 -1.37 29.12
N GLY A 61 60.02 -1.62 30.08
CA GLY A 61 60.20 -1.19 31.48
C GLY A 61 58.97 -1.03 32.39
N LYS A 62 58.54 -2.14 33.04
CA LYS A 62 58.01 -2.32 34.42
C LYS A 62 56.79 -1.54 34.99
N GLU A 63 55.83 -2.37 35.42
CA GLU A 63 54.99 -2.38 36.65
C GLU A 63 54.79 -1.10 37.50
N ALA A 64 53.52 -0.75 37.75
CA ALA A 64 52.92 -0.71 39.10
C ALA A 64 51.40 -0.47 39.02
N GLN A 65 50.64 -1.19 39.85
CA GLN A 65 49.21 -1.02 40.09
C GLN A 65 48.92 0.32 40.78
N GLU A 66 47.88 1.04 40.35
CA GLU A 66 46.98 1.69 41.31
C GLU A 66 45.61 2.01 40.71
N THR A 67 44.64 2.02 41.62
CA THR A 67 43.20 1.95 41.45
C THR A 67 42.54 3.20 40.87
N GLY A 68 41.59 3.02 39.95
CA GLY A 68 40.70 4.10 39.50
C GLY A 68 39.44 3.56 38.82
N LYS A 69 38.30 3.64 39.52
CA LYS A 69 36.96 3.36 38.97
C LYS A 69 36.65 4.32 37.83
N GLU A 70 36.62 3.84 36.59
CA GLU A 70 35.94 4.53 35.48
C GLU A 70 34.71 3.75 35.01
N LYS A 71 33.55 4.38 35.22
CA LYS A 71 32.27 4.01 34.63
C LYS A 71 32.40 4.06 33.10
N LYS A 72 32.57 2.90 32.45
CA LYS A 72 32.33 2.77 31.00
C LYS A 72 30.84 3.05 30.73
N LYS A 73 30.53 4.29 30.35
CA LYS A 73 29.36 4.59 29.52
C LYS A 73 29.47 3.71 28.27
N LYS A 74 28.61 2.68 28.16
CA LYS A 74 28.32 2.04 26.88
C LYS A 74 27.84 3.15 25.95
N LYS A 75 28.70 3.59 25.04
CA LYS A 75 28.26 4.28 23.82
C LYS A 75 27.57 3.20 23.00
N ASP A 76 26.25 3.25 22.96
CA ASP A 76 25.47 2.50 21.99
C ASP A 76 26.02 2.84 20.60
N LYS A 77 26.55 1.83 19.90
CA LYS A 77 26.78 1.93 18.47
C LYS A 77 25.40 1.99 17.84
N GLU A 78 24.87 3.19 17.63
CA GLU A 78 23.72 3.41 16.78
C GLU A 78 24.06 2.88 15.38
N GLY A 79 23.52 1.71 15.04
CA GLY A 79 23.53 1.22 13.66
C GLY A 79 22.69 2.17 12.81
N SER A 80 23.31 2.81 11.83
CA SER A 80 22.59 3.57 10.81
C SER A 80 21.87 2.58 9.88
N GLY A 81 20.61 2.26 10.17
CA GLY A 81 19.82 1.31 9.38
C GLY A 81 18.44 1.02 9.97
N ILE A 82 17.65 0.15 9.31
CA ILE A 82 16.36 -0.35 9.83
C ILE A 82 16.57 -1.39 10.94
N LEU A 83 17.71 -2.10 10.93
CA LEU A 83 18.06 -3.14 11.90
C LEU A 83 18.86 -2.58 13.08
N THR A 84 18.74 -3.25 14.21
CA THR A 84 19.50 -2.99 15.44
C THR A 84 20.55 -4.09 15.66
N SER A 85 21.46 -3.90 16.61
CA SER A 85 22.36 -4.96 17.05
C SER A 85 21.68 -6.02 17.93
N MET A 86 20.40 -5.83 18.30
CA MET A 86 19.68 -6.80 19.13
C MET A 86 19.25 -7.99 18.30
N LEU A 87 19.43 -9.18 18.86
CA LEU A 87 19.10 -10.43 18.18
C LEU A 87 17.70 -10.91 18.57
N PHE A 88 17.02 -11.61 17.66
CA PHE A 88 15.76 -12.28 18.00
C PHE A 88 15.92 -13.31 19.12
N SER A 89 17.10 -13.93 19.25
CA SER A 89 17.43 -14.89 20.31
C SER A 89 17.53 -14.27 21.70
N GLU A 90 17.61 -12.94 21.81
CA GLU A 90 17.65 -12.23 23.10
C GLU A 90 16.24 -11.94 23.64
N LEU A 91 15.20 -12.16 22.84
CA LEU A 91 13.82 -11.94 23.28
C LEU A 91 13.36 -13.05 24.25
N PRO A 92 12.61 -12.71 25.31
CA PRO A 92 12.05 -13.68 26.24
C PRO A 92 10.79 -14.34 25.66
N ILE A 93 10.97 -15.14 24.60
CA ILE A 93 9.90 -15.82 23.86
C ILE A 93 10.05 -17.34 23.94
N SER A 94 8.95 -18.07 23.71
CA SER A 94 8.96 -19.53 23.68
C SER A 94 9.88 -20.09 22.60
N GLU A 95 10.45 -21.28 22.86
CA GLU A 95 11.28 -21.99 21.87
C GLU A 95 10.52 -22.32 20.58
N LEU A 96 9.19 -22.50 20.66
CA LEU A 96 8.33 -22.73 19.51
C LEU A 96 8.34 -21.53 18.55
N THR A 97 8.22 -20.31 19.09
CA THR A 97 8.29 -19.07 18.31
C THR A 97 9.72 -18.80 17.84
N ALA A 98 10.71 -18.97 18.71
CA ALA A 98 12.11 -18.77 18.35
C ALA A 98 12.55 -19.70 17.20
N LYS A 99 12.11 -20.96 17.22
CA LYS A 99 12.35 -21.91 16.14
C LYS A 99 11.72 -21.48 14.82
N ALA A 100 10.48 -21.00 14.83
CA ALA A 100 9.82 -20.50 13.63
C ALA A 100 10.57 -19.28 13.04
N ILE A 101 10.98 -18.33 13.89
CA ILE A 101 11.74 -17.15 13.46
C ILE A 101 13.08 -17.54 12.81
N ARG A 102 13.78 -18.54 13.38
CA ARG A 102 15.03 -19.07 12.80
C ARG A 102 14.82 -19.67 11.41
N GLU A 103 13.73 -20.40 11.19
CA GLU A 103 13.40 -20.95 9.86
C GLU A 103 13.01 -19.88 8.84
N MET A 104 12.46 -18.75 9.31
CA MET A 104 12.22 -17.56 8.48
C MET A 104 13.51 -16.77 8.17
N ASN A 105 14.68 -17.23 8.66
CA ASN A 105 15.99 -16.62 8.48
C ASN A 105 16.13 -15.17 9.02
N TYR A 106 15.33 -14.80 10.03
CA TYR A 106 15.50 -13.53 10.72
C TYR A 106 16.49 -13.66 11.89
N THR A 107 17.52 -12.81 11.89
CA THR A 107 18.58 -12.83 12.92
C THR A 107 18.51 -11.61 13.84
N HIS A 108 18.41 -10.41 13.26
CA HIS A 108 18.43 -9.13 13.98
C HIS A 108 17.06 -8.46 13.99
N LEU A 109 16.75 -7.78 15.10
CA LEU A 109 15.53 -7.01 15.27
C LEU A 109 15.60 -5.68 14.52
N ALA A 110 14.51 -5.33 13.83
CA ALA A 110 14.30 -3.97 13.33
C ALA A 110 14.09 -2.99 14.49
N GLN A 111 14.39 -1.71 14.29
CA GLN A 111 14.25 -0.67 15.31
C GLN A 111 12.85 -0.62 15.93
N ILE A 112 11.80 -0.75 15.11
CA ILE A 112 10.41 -0.79 15.60
C ILE A 112 10.15 -2.04 16.45
N GLN A 113 10.72 -3.19 16.07
CA GLN A 113 10.56 -4.46 16.78
C GLN A 113 11.28 -4.41 18.14
N ALA A 114 12.54 -3.97 18.15
CA ALA A 114 13.33 -3.82 19.36
C ALA A 114 12.68 -2.87 20.37
N ARG A 115 12.08 -1.78 19.88
CA ARG A 115 11.37 -0.82 20.75
C ARG A 115 10.00 -1.32 21.19
N SER A 116 9.23 -2.02 20.37
CA SER A 116 7.84 -2.35 20.69
C SER A 116 7.63 -3.70 21.37
N ILE A 117 8.39 -4.75 20.99
CA ILE A 117 8.16 -6.11 21.48
C ILE A 117 8.22 -6.21 23.01
N PRO A 118 9.19 -5.60 23.72
CA PRO A 118 9.23 -5.68 25.19
C PRO A 118 7.97 -5.14 25.87
N HIS A 119 7.51 -3.95 25.47
CA HIS A 119 6.28 -3.34 26.00
C HIS A 119 5.04 -4.20 25.70
N LEU A 120 4.99 -4.79 24.51
CA LEU A 120 3.87 -5.63 24.09
C LEU A 120 3.81 -6.94 24.89
N LEU A 121 4.96 -7.56 25.18
CA LEU A 121 5.05 -8.78 26.01
C LEU A 121 4.62 -8.54 27.46
N GLU A 122 4.84 -7.35 27.99
CA GLU A 122 4.35 -6.93 29.32
C GLU A 122 2.83 -6.67 29.35
N GLY A 123 2.16 -6.68 28.19
CA GLY A 123 0.71 -6.45 28.09
C GLY A 123 0.30 -4.98 28.04
N ARG A 124 1.24 -4.05 27.85
CA ARG A 124 0.98 -2.61 27.73
C ARG A 124 0.34 -2.26 26.39
N ASP A 125 -0.49 -1.23 26.40
CA ASP A 125 -1.05 -0.68 25.17
C ASP A 125 0.03 0.11 24.42
N VAL A 126 0.12 -0.06 23.10
CA VAL A 126 1.19 0.52 22.28
C VAL A 126 0.62 1.21 21.05
N MET A 127 1.10 2.42 20.80
CA MET A 127 0.94 3.13 19.53
C MET A 127 2.31 3.25 18.85
N GLY A 128 2.53 2.45 17.81
CA GLY A 128 3.78 2.41 17.05
C GLY A 128 3.66 3.13 15.72
N ALA A 129 4.59 4.04 15.44
CA ALA A 129 4.77 4.66 14.13
C ALA A 129 6.14 4.34 13.56
N ALA A 130 6.13 3.77 12.36
CA ALA A 130 7.33 3.52 11.59
C ALA A 130 7.02 3.45 10.09
N LYS A 131 7.99 3.83 9.25
CA LYS A 131 7.93 3.71 7.77
C LYS A 131 7.43 2.35 7.27
N THR A 132 6.93 2.32 6.03
CA THR A 132 6.57 1.05 5.37
C THR A 132 7.82 0.20 5.15
N GLY A 133 7.70 -1.13 5.29
CA GLY A 133 8.84 -2.04 5.18
C GLY A 133 9.76 -2.11 6.41
N SER A 134 9.40 -1.46 7.53
CA SER A 134 10.18 -1.47 8.78
C SER A 134 10.03 -2.74 9.65
N GLY A 135 9.27 -3.75 9.19
CA GLY A 135 9.07 -4.99 9.94
C GLY A 135 7.99 -4.94 11.03
N LYS A 136 7.02 -4.01 10.94
CA LYS A 136 5.90 -3.86 11.89
C LYS A 136 5.10 -5.15 12.13
N THR A 137 4.91 -5.96 11.11
CA THR A 137 4.11 -7.19 11.19
C THR A 137 4.65 -8.18 12.22
N LEU A 138 5.96 -8.44 12.24
CA LEU A 138 6.57 -9.28 13.27
C LEU A 138 6.50 -8.61 14.66
N ALA A 139 6.59 -7.27 14.70
CA ALA A 139 6.59 -6.49 15.93
C ALA A 139 5.32 -6.70 16.76
N PHE A 140 4.15 -6.87 16.13
CA PHE A 140 2.89 -7.17 16.82
C PHE A 140 2.50 -8.66 16.82
N LEU A 141 2.88 -9.45 15.82
CA LEU A 141 2.48 -10.86 15.78
C LEU A 141 3.21 -11.72 16.81
N ILE A 142 4.51 -11.50 17.01
CA ILE A 142 5.32 -12.25 17.99
C ILE A 142 4.69 -12.16 19.39
N PRO A 143 4.49 -10.96 19.97
CA PRO A 143 3.91 -10.85 21.31
C PRO A 143 2.46 -11.38 21.37
N ALA A 144 1.68 -11.25 20.29
CA ALA A 144 0.31 -11.77 20.26
C ALA A 144 0.24 -13.30 20.27
N ILE A 145 1.16 -13.97 19.58
CA ILE A 145 1.27 -15.44 19.59
C ILE A 145 1.75 -15.92 20.97
N GLU A 146 2.77 -15.26 21.54
CA GLU A 146 3.26 -15.55 22.89
C GLU A 146 2.16 -15.37 23.96
N LEU A 147 1.33 -14.34 23.84
CA LEU A 147 0.18 -14.12 24.71
C LEU A 147 -0.79 -15.31 24.68
N LEU A 148 -1.12 -15.82 23.49
CA LEU A 148 -2.01 -16.97 23.36
C LEU A 148 -1.37 -18.26 23.90
N TYR A 149 -0.07 -18.44 23.65
CA TYR A 149 0.70 -19.58 24.12
C TYR A 149 0.76 -19.63 25.65
N ASN A 150 1.14 -18.53 26.28
CA ASN A 150 1.28 -18.40 27.74
C ASN A 150 -0.06 -18.53 28.48
N LEU A 151 -1.16 -18.12 27.83
CA LEU A 151 -2.51 -18.30 28.36
C LEU A 151 -3.13 -19.66 28.05
N HIS A 152 -2.38 -20.56 27.40
CA HIS A 152 -2.83 -21.89 26.97
C HIS A 152 -4.16 -21.84 26.22
N PHE A 153 -4.30 -20.88 25.31
CA PHE A 153 -5.50 -20.75 24.50
C PHE A 153 -5.70 -22.00 23.64
N SER A 154 -6.90 -22.55 23.68
CA SER A 154 -7.36 -23.68 22.87
C SER A 154 -8.55 -23.26 22.01
N PRO A 155 -8.97 -24.02 20.98
CA PRO A 155 -10.14 -23.67 20.16
C PRO A 155 -11.41 -23.42 20.99
N ARG A 156 -11.59 -24.14 22.11
CA ARG A 156 -12.72 -23.94 23.04
C ARG A 156 -12.73 -22.56 23.69
N ASN A 157 -11.58 -21.90 23.78
CA ASN A 157 -11.48 -20.55 24.32
C ASN A 157 -12.12 -19.50 23.40
N GLY A 158 -12.22 -19.80 22.10
CA GLY A 158 -12.61 -18.85 21.07
C GLY A 158 -11.44 -17.95 20.67
N THR A 159 -11.76 -16.74 20.22
CA THR A 159 -10.79 -15.75 19.74
C THR A 159 -10.20 -14.93 20.88
N GLY A 160 -8.88 -15.04 21.03
CA GLY A 160 -8.08 -14.31 22.02
C GLY A 160 -7.32 -13.14 21.41
N VAL A 161 -7.02 -13.17 20.11
CA VAL A 161 -6.37 -12.07 19.38
C VAL A 161 -7.15 -11.76 18.11
N ILE A 162 -7.40 -10.48 17.86
CA ILE A 162 -7.93 -9.98 16.59
C ILE A 162 -6.93 -8.99 15.99
N VAL A 163 -6.56 -9.19 14.72
CA VAL A 163 -5.80 -8.22 13.92
C VAL A 163 -6.72 -7.64 12.86
N VAL A 164 -6.89 -6.33 12.85
CA VAL A 164 -7.69 -5.60 11.87
C VAL A 164 -6.77 -4.96 10.85
N CYS A 165 -6.97 -5.29 9.57
CA CYS A 165 -6.24 -4.73 8.44
C CYS A 165 -7.21 -3.97 7.52
N PRO A 166 -6.84 -2.81 6.95
CA PRO A 166 -7.69 -2.03 6.05
C PRO A 166 -8.05 -2.77 4.75
N THR A 167 -7.14 -3.57 4.21
CA THR A 167 -7.34 -4.25 2.93
C THR A 167 -7.31 -5.76 3.06
N ARG A 168 -8.03 -6.42 2.14
CA ARG A 168 -8.14 -7.87 2.07
C ARG A 168 -6.79 -8.52 1.80
N GLU A 169 -6.00 -7.92 0.92
CA GLU A 169 -4.66 -8.41 0.57
C GLU A 169 -3.71 -8.34 1.77
N LEU A 170 -3.75 -7.25 2.55
CA LEU A 170 -2.94 -7.12 3.76
C LEU A 170 -3.36 -8.12 4.84
N ALA A 171 -4.66 -8.37 4.98
CA ALA A 171 -5.17 -9.39 5.90
C ALA A 171 -4.64 -10.79 5.53
N ILE A 172 -4.64 -11.16 4.25
CA ILE A 172 -4.10 -12.46 3.81
C ILE A 172 -2.59 -12.52 4.03
N GLN A 173 -1.86 -11.45 3.71
CA GLN A 173 -0.42 -11.40 3.96
C GLN A 173 -0.09 -11.56 5.45
N THR A 174 -0.78 -10.82 6.32
CA THR A 174 -0.62 -10.93 7.77
C THR A 174 -0.96 -12.32 8.28
N GLN A 175 -2.00 -12.95 7.72
CA GLN A 175 -2.35 -14.33 8.02
C GLN A 175 -1.27 -15.33 7.58
N ASN A 176 -0.63 -15.13 6.43
CA ASN A 176 0.48 -15.98 5.98
C ASN A 176 1.69 -15.87 6.92
N VAL A 177 2.07 -14.65 7.32
CA VAL A 177 3.16 -14.43 8.29
C VAL A 177 2.80 -15.07 9.64
N ALA A 178 1.57 -14.91 10.12
CA ALA A 178 1.10 -15.55 11.33
C ALA A 178 1.14 -17.09 11.23
N LYS A 179 0.81 -17.65 10.06
CA LYS A 179 0.86 -19.10 9.82
C LYS A 179 2.28 -19.66 9.95
N GLU A 180 3.28 -18.94 9.43
CA GLU A 180 4.68 -19.32 9.55
C GLU A 180 5.17 -19.25 11.01
N LEU A 181 4.87 -18.16 11.71
CA LEU A 181 5.22 -18.01 13.13
C LEU A 181 4.52 -19.05 14.03
N MET A 182 3.28 -19.43 13.70
CA MET A 182 2.48 -20.41 14.44
C MET A 182 2.76 -21.86 14.05
N LYS A 183 3.75 -22.14 13.19
CA LYS A 183 4.04 -23.49 12.65
C LYS A 183 4.17 -24.57 13.74
N TYR A 184 4.69 -24.22 14.92
CA TYR A 184 4.90 -25.13 16.04
C TYR A 184 3.91 -24.97 17.20
N HIS A 185 2.93 -24.08 17.04
CA HIS A 185 1.94 -23.76 18.07
C HIS A 185 0.64 -24.55 17.85
N SER A 186 -0.10 -24.83 18.93
CA SER A 186 -1.37 -25.57 18.87
C SER A 186 -2.60 -24.69 18.63
N GLN A 187 -2.42 -23.37 18.74
CA GLN A 187 -3.46 -22.36 18.57
C GLN A 187 -3.97 -22.33 17.13
N THR A 188 -5.26 -22.05 16.98
CA THR A 188 -5.90 -21.97 15.65
C THR A 188 -5.81 -20.56 15.06
N LEU A 189 -5.55 -20.52 13.76
CA LEU A 189 -5.48 -19.31 12.94
C LEU A 189 -6.64 -19.28 11.94
N GLY A 190 -7.26 -18.12 11.78
CA GLY A 190 -8.29 -17.89 10.78
C GLY A 190 -8.26 -16.45 10.27
N TYR A 191 -8.96 -16.22 9.16
CA TYR A 191 -9.15 -14.87 8.65
C TYR A 191 -10.56 -14.68 8.09
N VAL A 192 -11.10 -13.45 8.19
CA VAL A 192 -12.41 -13.10 7.62
C VAL A 192 -12.33 -11.81 6.82
N ILE A 193 -12.65 -11.91 5.53
CA ILE A 193 -12.50 -10.80 4.59
C ILE A 193 -13.70 -10.72 3.65
N GLY A 194 -14.02 -9.50 3.19
CA GLY A 194 -15.07 -9.34 2.19
C GLY A 194 -14.77 -10.12 0.91
N GLY A 195 -15.81 -10.62 0.23
CA GLY A 195 -15.67 -11.36 -1.03
C GLY A 195 -15.48 -12.88 -0.87
N ASN A 196 -15.23 -13.38 0.34
CA ASN A 196 -15.21 -14.81 0.64
C ASN A 196 -16.60 -15.36 0.97
N GLY A 197 -16.71 -16.70 1.03
CA GLY A 197 -17.94 -17.38 1.45
C GLY A 197 -18.23 -17.13 2.94
N ARG A 198 -19.28 -16.36 3.24
CA ARG A 198 -19.64 -16.02 4.63
C ARG A 198 -19.95 -17.25 5.48
N ARG A 199 -20.58 -18.27 4.89
CA ARG A 199 -20.96 -19.51 5.59
C ARG A 199 -19.73 -20.30 6.04
N THR A 200 -18.73 -20.44 5.17
CA THR A 200 -17.48 -21.14 5.50
C THR A 200 -16.70 -20.41 6.60
N GLU A 201 -16.70 -19.08 6.58
CA GLU A 201 -16.11 -18.26 7.64
C GLU A 201 -16.86 -18.46 8.96
N ALA A 202 -18.19 -18.42 8.95
CA ALA A 202 -19.01 -18.64 10.13
C ALA A 202 -18.78 -20.04 10.76
N ASP A 203 -18.70 -21.08 9.92
CA ASP A 203 -18.43 -22.45 10.38
C ASP A 203 -17.03 -22.57 10.99
N GLN A 204 -16.03 -21.87 10.45
CA GLN A 204 -14.67 -21.83 11.00
C GLN A 204 -14.66 -21.10 12.36
N LEU A 205 -15.32 -19.94 12.46
CA LEU A 205 -15.42 -19.17 13.71
C LEU A 205 -16.13 -19.97 14.81
N ALA A 206 -17.17 -20.72 14.47
CA ALA A 206 -17.90 -21.56 15.42
C ALA A 206 -17.06 -22.73 15.96
N LYS A 207 -16.11 -23.26 15.17
CA LYS A 207 -15.15 -24.28 15.61
C LYS A 207 -14.10 -23.76 16.60
N GLY A 208 -13.91 -22.44 16.63
CA GLY A 208 -12.95 -21.77 17.51
C GLY A 208 -11.65 -21.40 16.79
N VAL A 209 -11.50 -20.11 16.52
CA VAL A 209 -10.29 -19.48 15.98
C VAL A 209 -9.62 -18.69 17.09
N ASN A 210 -8.35 -18.95 17.43
CA ASN A 210 -7.66 -18.25 18.52
C ASN A 210 -7.04 -16.91 18.09
N LEU A 211 -6.40 -16.87 16.93
CA LEU A 211 -5.90 -15.66 16.26
C LEU A 211 -6.72 -15.42 15.00
N LEU A 212 -7.43 -14.30 14.94
CA LEU A 212 -8.26 -13.91 13.81
C LEU A 212 -7.69 -12.68 13.11
N VAL A 213 -7.45 -12.76 11.79
CA VAL A 213 -7.11 -11.59 10.96
C VAL A 213 -8.34 -11.16 10.16
N ALA A 214 -8.67 -9.88 10.13
CA ALA A 214 -9.93 -9.44 9.52
C ALA A 214 -9.89 -8.05 8.87
N THR A 215 -10.79 -7.84 7.90
CA THR A 215 -11.13 -6.48 7.43
C THR A 215 -12.34 -5.91 8.21
N PRO A 216 -12.40 -4.60 8.51
CA PRO A 216 -13.40 -3.99 9.40
C PRO A 216 -14.85 -4.40 9.11
N GLY A 217 -15.37 -4.13 7.91
CA GLY A 217 -16.77 -4.40 7.59
C GLY A 217 -17.16 -5.89 7.69
N ARG A 218 -16.24 -6.80 7.33
CA ARG A 218 -16.52 -8.26 7.45
C ARG A 218 -16.45 -8.74 8.89
N LEU A 219 -15.52 -8.21 9.69
CA LEU A 219 -15.47 -8.48 11.12
C LEU A 219 -16.76 -8.02 11.80
N LEU A 220 -17.23 -6.81 11.48
CA LEU A 220 -18.47 -6.26 12.03
C LEU A 220 -19.69 -7.14 11.72
N ASP A 221 -19.85 -7.59 10.46
CA ASP A 221 -20.90 -8.55 10.10
C ASP A 221 -20.82 -9.83 10.95
N HIS A 222 -19.64 -10.42 11.11
CA HIS A 222 -19.51 -11.63 11.94
C HIS A 222 -19.82 -11.37 13.42
N LEU A 223 -19.38 -10.23 13.98
CA LEU A 223 -19.68 -9.83 15.36
C LEU A 223 -21.18 -9.62 15.61
N GLN A 224 -21.92 -9.17 14.60
CA GLN A 224 -23.36 -8.92 14.68
C GLN A 224 -24.20 -10.18 14.44
N ASN A 225 -23.81 -11.00 13.46
CA ASN A 225 -24.72 -11.92 12.80
C ASN A 225 -24.25 -13.38 12.82
N THR A 226 -23.12 -13.72 13.46
CA THR A 226 -22.63 -15.11 13.52
C THR A 226 -22.88 -15.73 14.88
N LYS A 227 -23.83 -16.67 14.92
CA LYS A 227 -24.09 -17.49 16.09
C LYS A 227 -22.88 -18.42 16.34
N GLY A 228 -22.42 -18.51 17.58
CA GLY A 228 -21.29 -19.35 17.95
C GLY A 228 -19.91 -18.70 17.77
N PHE A 229 -19.81 -17.45 17.30
CA PHE A 229 -18.54 -16.73 17.31
C PHE A 229 -18.19 -16.30 18.75
N ILE A 230 -17.23 -16.99 19.37
CA ILE A 230 -16.79 -16.76 20.75
C ILE A 230 -15.63 -15.75 20.74
N TYR A 231 -15.90 -14.49 21.11
CA TYR A 231 -14.89 -13.43 21.23
C TYR A 231 -14.89 -12.75 22.61
N ARG A 232 -15.68 -13.25 23.57
CA ARG A 232 -15.78 -12.67 24.93
C ARG A 232 -14.49 -12.76 25.74
N ARG A 233 -13.56 -13.65 25.37
CA ARG A 233 -12.26 -13.83 26.01
C ARG A 233 -11.11 -13.13 25.26
N LEU A 234 -11.43 -12.18 24.38
CA LEU A 234 -10.43 -11.41 23.66
C LEU A 234 -9.43 -10.77 24.64
N LYS A 235 -8.14 -10.95 24.35
CA LYS A 235 -7.02 -10.44 25.15
C LYS A 235 -6.24 -9.34 24.44
N CYS A 236 -6.18 -9.38 23.11
CA CYS A 236 -5.46 -8.37 22.34
C CYS A 236 -6.24 -8.00 21.07
N LEU A 237 -6.33 -6.68 20.81
CA LEU A 237 -6.81 -6.10 19.57
C LEU A 237 -5.66 -5.33 18.91
N ILE A 238 -5.31 -5.73 17.70
CA ILE A 238 -4.28 -5.08 16.89
C ILE A 238 -4.96 -4.37 15.73
N ILE A 239 -4.60 -3.12 15.50
CA ILE A 239 -5.04 -2.30 14.37
C ILE A 239 -3.81 -1.96 13.54
N ASP A 240 -3.70 -2.56 12.35
CA ASP A 240 -2.60 -2.32 11.43
C ASP A 240 -2.99 -1.31 10.34
N GLU A 241 -2.04 -0.46 9.93
CA GLU A 241 -2.26 0.65 8.98
C GLU A 241 -3.49 1.51 9.37
N ALA A 242 -3.55 1.95 10.63
CA ALA A 242 -4.72 2.63 11.22
C ALA A 242 -5.12 3.92 10.51
N ASP A 243 -4.16 4.65 9.96
CA ASP A 243 -4.38 5.81 9.11
C ASP A 243 -5.18 5.46 7.85
N ARG A 244 -4.97 4.28 7.29
CA ARG A 244 -5.72 3.82 6.11
C ARG A 244 -7.14 3.38 6.46
N ILE A 245 -7.36 2.88 7.68
CA ILE A 245 -8.71 2.56 8.18
C ILE A 245 -9.56 3.82 8.25
N LEU A 246 -8.97 4.95 8.66
CA LEU A 246 -9.63 6.26 8.65
C LEU A 246 -9.92 6.75 7.22
N GLU A 247 -8.91 6.74 6.35
CA GLU A 247 -9.06 7.20 4.96
C GLU A 247 -10.12 6.41 4.15
N GLN A 248 -10.31 5.13 4.45
CA GLN A 248 -11.29 4.28 3.78
C GLN A 248 -12.71 4.42 4.35
N ASN A 249 -12.93 5.39 5.24
CA ASN A 249 -14.19 5.63 5.94
C ASN A 249 -14.68 4.41 6.75
N PHE A 250 -13.75 3.57 7.24
CA PHE A 250 -14.09 2.47 8.14
C PHE A 250 -14.18 2.90 9.61
N GLU A 251 -14.05 4.20 9.90
CA GLU A 251 -14.12 4.73 11.26
C GLU A 251 -15.42 4.32 11.97
N GLU A 252 -16.57 4.42 11.29
CA GLU A 252 -17.87 4.04 11.86
C GLU A 252 -17.99 2.53 12.10
N ASP A 253 -17.45 1.71 11.19
CA ASP A 253 -17.37 0.26 11.38
C ASP A 253 -16.51 -0.07 12.61
N MET A 254 -15.36 0.59 12.75
CA MET A 254 -14.46 0.41 13.89
C MET A 254 -15.08 0.86 15.21
N LYS A 255 -15.77 2.00 15.25
CA LYS A 255 -16.54 2.43 16.43
C LYS A 255 -17.56 1.38 16.85
N GLN A 256 -18.25 0.75 15.90
CA GLN A 256 -19.18 -0.35 16.20
C GLN A 256 -18.47 -1.62 16.68
N ILE A 257 -17.30 -1.95 16.11
CA ILE A 257 -16.47 -3.06 16.58
C ILE A 257 -16.04 -2.83 18.04
N PHE A 258 -15.50 -1.66 18.38
CA PHE A 258 -15.06 -1.33 19.74
C PHE A 258 -16.19 -1.39 20.77
N LYS A 259 -17.42 -1.05 20.37
CA LYS A 259 -18.61 -1.17 21.24
C LYS A 259 -18.98 -2.62 21.56
N ARG A 260 -18.59 -3.59 20.71
CA ARG A 260 -18.94 -5.01 20.86
C ARG A 260 -17.83 -5.84 21.49
N LEU A 261 -16.57 -5.47 21.27
CA LEU A 261 -15.43 -6.20 21.82
C LEU A 261 -15.30 -5.97 23.35
N PRO A 262 -14.76 -6.93 24.11
CA PRO A 262 -14.49 -6.76 25.53
C PRO A 262 -13.60 -5.56 25.80
N GLN A 263 -13.89 -4.77 26.85
CA GLN A 263 -13.07 -3.61 27.18
C GLN A 263 -11.70 -4.02 27.73
N ASN A 264 -11.66 -4.92 28.72
CA ASN A 264 -10.42 -5.43 29.31
C ASN A 264 -9.60 -6.31 28.33
N ARG A 265 -8.87 -5.64 27.44
CA ARG A 265 -7.97 -6.19 26.43
C ARG A 265 -6.79 -5.23 26.25
N GLN A 266 -5.64 -5.75 25.83
CA GLN A 266 -4.55 -4.96 25.28
C GLN A 266 -4.96 -4.43 23.91
N THR A 267 -4.66 -3.16 23.63
CA THR A 267 -4.86 -2.56 22.31
C THR A 267 -3.53 -2.10 21.73
N VAL A 268 -3.30 -2.45 20.48
CA VAL A 268 -2.06 -2.17 19.76
C VAL A 268 -2.43 -1.49 18.45
N LEU A 269 -1.84 -0.32 18.19
CA LEU A 269 -2.09 0.44 16.98
C LEU A 269 -0.76 0.68 16.27
N PHE A 270 -0.68 0.27 15.00
CA PHE A 270 0.45 0.56 14.14
C PHE A 270 0.00 1.40 12.94
N SER A 271 0.81 2.40 12.62
CA SER A 271 0.63 3.21 11.41
C SER A 271 1.96 3.60 10.79
N ALA A 272 1.95 3.90 9.50
CA ALA A 272 3.08 4.52 8.84
C ALA A 272 3.17 6.04 9.08
N THR A 273 2.07 6.68 9.50
CA THR A 273 2.01 8.13 9.70
C THR A 273 1.41 8.48 11.06
N GLN A 274 1.86 9.60 11.62
CA GLN A 274 1.27 10.17 12.83
C GLN A 274 0.53 11.45 12.43
N THR A 275 -0.79 11.34 12.26
CA THR A 275 -1.67 12.49 12.07
C THR A 275 -2.55 12.67 13.31
N LYS A 276 -3.07 13.88 13.53
CA LYS A 276 -3.99 14.16 14.64
C LYS A 276 -5.22 13.24 14.60
N GLU A 277 -5.72 12.94 13.40
CA GLU A 277 -6.86 12.03 13.21
C GLU A 277 -6.54 10.61 13.70
N VAL A 278 -5.32 10.12 13.45
CA VAL A 278 -4.86 8.82 13.96
C VAL A 278 -4.74 8.86 15.49
N GLU A 279 -4.24 9.95 16.06
CA GLU A 279 -4.17 10.13 17.52
C GLU A 279 -5.57 10.14 18.16
N ASP A 280 -6.53 10.87 17.58
CA ASP A 280 -7.89 10.94 18.08
C ASP A 280 -8.62 9.59 17.93
N PHE A 281 -8.40 8.89 16.82
CA PHE A 281 -8.87 7.51 16.64
C PHE A 281 -8.23 6.54 17.64
N ALA A 282 -6.94 6.73 17.95
CA ALA A 282 -6.23 5.94 18.95
C ALA A 282 -6.83 6.17 20.33
N LYS A 283 -7.12 7.42 20.71
CA LYS A 283 -7.82 7.75 21.96
C LYS A 283 -9.14 7.00 22.07
N LEU A 284 -9.99 7.03 21.03
CA LEU A 284 -11.25 6.27 21.02
C LEU A 284 -11.06 4.76 21.22
N SER A 285 -9.93 4.21 20.77
CA SER A 285 -9.58 2.80 20.92
C SER A 285 -9.11 2.45 22.34
N PHE A 286 -8.42 3.38 23.02
CA PHE A 286 -7.83 3.23 24.35
C PHE A 286 -8.73 3.70 25.51
N GLU A 287 -9.64 4.65 25.27
CA GLU A 287 -10.36 5.45 26.29
C GLU A 287 -11.29 4.68 27.23
N LYS A 288 -11.58 3.40 26.97
CA LYS A 288 -12.61 2.65 27.73
C LYS A 288 -12.08 1.73 28.82
N ASN A 289 -10.78 1.77 29.10
CA ASN A 289 -10.17 0.96 30.14
C ASN A 289 -9.91 1.77 31.41
N GLU A 290 -10.95 2.21 32.12
CA GLU A 290 -10.82 2.90 33.42
C GLU A 290 -10.04 2.06 34.46
N GLU A 291 -10.02 0.73 34.31
CA GLU A 291 -9.24 -0.18 35.16
C GLU A 291 -7.73 -0.22 34.82
N ARG A 292 -7.32 0.13 33.59
CA ARG A 292 -5.90 0.20 33.21
C ARG A 292 -5.38 1.60 33.48
N LYS A 293 -4.74 1.78 34.63
CA LYS A 293 -4.13 3.05 35.07
C LYS A 293 -2.94 3.52 34.20
N GLU A 294 -2.41 2.67 33.33
CA GLU A 294 -1.20 2.98 32.56
C GLU A 294 -1.53 3.61 31.20
N LYS A 295 -0.84 4.71 30.90
CA LYS A 295 -0.96 5.40 29.61
C LYS A 295 -0.38 4.52 28.48
N PRO A 296 -0.93 4.58 27.26
CA PRO A 296 -0.37 3.87 26.12
C PRO A 296 1.06 4.35 25.85
N VAL A 297 1.93 3.42 25.48
CA VAL A 297 3.33 3.71 25.12
C VAL A 297 3.38 4.16 23.66
N TYR A 298 3.87 5.37 23.44
CA TYR A 298 4.08 5.92 22.10
C TYR A 298 5.50 5.63 21.63
N ILE A 299 5.62 4.95 20.50
CA ILE A 299 6.90 4.58 19.90
C ILE A 299 6.96 5.20 18.51
N SER A 300 7.84 6.18 18.34
CA SER A 300 8.22 6.71 17.02
C SER A 300 9.67 6.34 16.72
N VAL A 301 9.91 5.87 15.50
CA VAL A 301 11.26 5.53 15.01
C VAL A 301 11.80 6.61 14.07
N ASP A 302 10.96 7.53 13.62
CA ASP A 302 11.26 8.45 12.52
C ASP A 302 11.55 9.92 12.95
N ASP A 303 11.50 10.25 14.25
CA ASP A 303 11.53 11.63 14.76
C ASP A 303 12.87 12.39 14.60
N GLY A 304 13.88 11.80 13.95
CA GLY A 304 15.22 12.40 13.82
C GLY A 304 15.83 12.41 12.42
N LYS A 305 15.19 11.84 11.39
CA LYS A 305 15.81 11.71 10.05
C LYS A 305 15.43 12.86 9.10
N SER A 306 16.38 13.28 8.26
CA SER A 306 16.23 14.39 7.31
C SER A 306 15.27 14.08 6.15
N ASN A 307 15.06 12.80 5.80
CA ASN A 307 14.23 12.37 4.67
C ASN A 307 13.09 11.44 5.09
N ALA A 308 11.90 11.64 4.50
CA ALA A 308 10.70 10.83 4.76
C ALA A 308 10.73 9.44 4.10
N THR A 309 11.66 9.20 3.17
CA THR A 309 11.80 7.94 2.41
C THR A 309 12.95 7.08 2.95
N VAL A 310 13.14 5.88 2.39
CA VAL A 310 14.24 4.96 2.75
C VAL A 310 15.55 5.36 2.05
N GLU A 311 16.70 5.05 2.65
CA GLU A 311 18.02 5.53 2.18
C GLU A 311 18.47 4.88 0.86
N GLY A 312 18.04 3.66 0.54
CA GLY A 312 18.38 2.94 -0.71
C GLY A 312 17.55 3.32 -1.94
N LEU A 313 16.63 4.28 -1.81
CA LEU A 313 15.68 4.66 -2.85
C LEU A 313 16.19 5.85 -3.67
N GLN A 314 16.44 5.63 -4.96
CA GLN A 314 16.68 6.71 -5.93
C GLN A 314 15.35 7.25 -6.43
N GLN A 315 15.15 8.56 -6.35
CA GLN A 315 13.87 9.19 -6.67
C GLN A 315 14.07 10.30 -7.67
N GLY A 316 13.26 10.28 -8.72
CA GLY A 316 13.21 11.41 -9.64
C GLY A 316 11.87 11.60 -10.31
N TYR A 317 11.81 12.66 -11.10
CA TYR A 317 10.62 13.02 -11.86
C TYR A 317 10.97 13.33 -13.32
N CYS A 318 9.99 13.19 -14.20
CA CYS A 318 10.05 13.64 -15.58
C CYS A 318 8.85 14.54 -15.86
N VAL A 319 9.10 15.68 -16.52
CA VAL A 319 8.04 16.54 -17.05
C VAL A 319 7.69 16.07 -18.45
N ILE A 320 6.49 15.51 -18.65
CA ILE A 320 6.09 14.88 -19.91
C ILE A 320 4.78 15.51 -20.40
N PRO A 321 4.74 16.07 -21.63
CA PRO A 321 3.51 16.51 -22.26
C PRO A 321 2.47 15.39 -22.37
N SER A 322 1.18 15.72 -22.21
CA SER A 322 0.14 14.70 -22.05
C SER A 322 0.07 13.72 -23.22
N ASP A 323 0.22 14.20 -24.45
CA ASP A 323 0.22 13.43 -25.70
C ASP A 323 1.34 12.38 -25.77
N LYS A 324 2.49 12.65 -25.11
CA LYS A 324 3.65 11.75 -25.13
C LYS A 324 3.71 10.78 -23.95
N ARG A 325 2.86 10.93 -22.93
CA ARG A 325 2.95 10.15 -21.68
C ARG A 325 2.95 8.64 -21.91
N PHE A 326 2.02 8.13 -22.73
CA PHE A 326 1.94 6.71 -23.01
C PHE A 326 3.17 6.20 -23.77
N LEU A 327 3.65 6.96 -24.77
CA LEU A 327 4.82 6.58 -25.58
C LEU A 327 6.09 6.49 -24.72
N VAL A 328 6.27 7.42 -23.78
CA VAL A 328 7.39 7.39 -22.83
C VAL A 328 7.29 6.19 -21.90
N LEU A 329 6.09 5.89 -21.38
CA LEU A 329 5.87 4.69 -20.56
C LEU A 329 6.17 3.41 -21.37
N TYR A 330 5.67 3.30 -22.60
CA TYR A 330 5.93 2.17 -23.49
C TYR A 330 7.44 1.98 -23.74
N ALA A 331 8.15 3.06 -24.07
CA ALA A 331 9.60 3.01 -24.29
C ALA A 331 10.37 2.57 -23.03
N PHE A 332 9.95 3.07 -21.86
CA PHE A 332 10.53 2.68 -20.58
C PHE A 332 10.30 1.19 -20.29
N LEU A 333 9.06 0.72 -20.38
CA LEU A 333 8.70 -0.67 -20.08
C LEU A 333 9.34 -1.65 -21.08
N LYS A 334 9.41 -1.29 -22.37
CA LYS A 334 10.09 -2.10 -23.39
C LYS A 334 11.57 -2.32 -23.08
N LYS A 335 12.27 -1.32 -22.54
CA LYS A 335 13.67 -1.45 -22.10
C LYS A 335 13.85 -2.20 -20.79
N LYS A 336 12.80 -2.33 -19.98
CA LYS A 336 12.85 -2.86 -18.61
C LYS A 336 12.05 -4.15 -18.41
N GLN A 337 11.80 -4.91 -19.48
CA GLN A 337 11.07 -6.19 -19.40
C GLN A 337 11.78 -7.27 -18.58
N SER A 338 13.11 -7.19 -18.42
CA SER A 338 13.89 -8.08 -17.56
C SER A 338 13.83 -7.72 -16.08
N LYS A 339 13.10 -6.65 -15.73
CA LYS A 339 13.01 -6.10 -14.37
C LYS A 339 11.62 -6.28 -13.78
N LYS A 340 11.52 -6.16 -12.46
CA LYS A 340 10.25 -6.13 -11.75
C LYS A 340 9.80 -4.68 -11.59
N VAL A 341 8.71 -4.32 -12.26
CA VAL A 341 8.24 -2.93 -12.38
C VAL A 341 6.80 -2.82 -11.90
N MET A 342 6.51 -1.82 -11.07
CA MET A 342 5.14 -1.44 -10.75
C MET A 342 4.81 -0.06 -11.32
N VAL A 343 3.63 0.06 -11.94
CA VAL A 343 3.15 1.33 -12.50
C VAL A 343 1.83 1.72 -11.84
N PHE A 344 1.79 2.91 -11.25
CA PHE A 344 0.63 3.45 -10.55
C PHE A 344 -0.19 4.39 -11.44
N PHE A 345 -1.50 4.15 -11.46
CA PHE A 345 -2.49 4.98 -12.13
C PHE A 345 -3.55 5.49 -11.13
N SER A 346 -4.17 6.61 -11.48
CA SER A 346 -5.23 7.27 -10.73
C SER A 346 -6.55 6.48 -10.73
N SER A 347 -6.85 5.74 -11.81
CA SER A 347 -8.16 5.12 -12.04
C SER A 347 -8.08 3.63 -12.39
N CYS A 348 -9.11 2.87 -11.97
CA CYS A 348 -9.24 1.44 -12.31
C CYS A 348 -9.41 1.20 -13.82
N SER A 349 -10.13 2.07 -14.51
CA SER A 349 -10.35 1.92 -15.95
C SER A 349 -9.08 2.25 -16.74
N SER A 350 -8.25 3.19 -16.26
CA SER A 350 -6.92 3.45 -16.82
C SER A 350 -6.00 2.24 -16.67
N VAL A 351 -5.93 1.62 -15.48
CA VAL A 351 -5.15 0.38 -15.28
C VAL A 351 -5.56 -0.69 -16.30
N LYS A 352 -6.88 -0.93 -16.43
CA LYS A 352 -7.43 -1.95 -17.34
C LYS A 352 -7.05 -1.65 -18.80
N PHE A 353 -7.31 -0.44 -19.29
CA PHE A 353 -7.01 -0.07 -20.67
C PHE A 353 -5.52 -0.17 -20.99
N HIS A 354 -4.65 0.35 -20.12
CA HIS A 354 -3.22 0.29 -20.34
C HIS A 354 -2.69 -1.14 -20.32
N ALA A 355 -3.25 -2.01 -19.47
CA ALA A 355 -2.92 -3.44 -19.46
C ALA A 355 -3.30 -4.13 -20.76
N GLU A 356 -4.53 -3.91 -21.23
CA GLU A 356 -5.03 -4.48 -22.49
C GLU A 356 -4.20 -4.00 -23.69
N LEU A 357 -3.88 -2.69 -23.73
CA LEU A 357 -3.08 -2.10 -24.80
C LEU A 357 -1.63 -2.60 -24.77
N LEU A 358 -0.98 -2.63 -23.62
CA LEU A 358 0.40 -3.12 -23.49
C LEU A 358 0.51 -4.60 -23.87
N ASN A 359 -0.43 -5.45 -23.43
CA ASN A 359 -0.47 -6.85 -23.83
C ASN A 359 -0.70 -7.01 -25.34
N PHE A 360 -1.57 -6.18 -25.95
CA PHE A 360 -1.73 -6.16 -27.41
C PHE A 360 -0.43 -5.79 -28.14
N LEU A 361 0.38 -4.91 -27.55
CA LEU A 361 1.71 -4.52 -28.04
C LEU A 361 2.84 -5.49 -27.64
N GLN A 362 2.50 -6.69 -27.16
CA GLN A 362 3.44 -7.73 -26.74
C GLN A 362 4.35 -7.32 -25.56
N ILE A 363 3.87 -6.43 -24.70
CA ILE A 363 4.47 -6.18 -23.38
C ILE A 363 3.61 -6.88 -22.34
N GLU A 364 4.07 -8.04 -21.89
CA GLU A 364 3.40 -8.83 -20.87
C GLU A 364 3.30 -8.04 -19.57
N CYS A 365 2.06 -7.80 -19.13
CA CYS A 365 1.80 -7.11 -17.87
C CYS A 365 0.55 -7.64 -17.18
N GLU A 366 0.63 -7.67 -15.86
CA GLU A 366 -0.47 -7.98 -14.98
C GLU A 366 -1.12 -6.70 -14.45
N ASP A 367 -2.39 -6.79 -14.04
CA ASP A 367 -3.16 -5.64 -13.58
C ASP A 367 -3.85 -5.91 -12.23
N ILE A 368 -3.79 -4.96 -11.27
CA ILE A 368 -4.50 -5.04 -9.99
C ILE A 368 -5.26 -3.74 -9.71
N HIS A 369 -6.58 -3.83 -9.61
CA HIS A 369 -7.43 -2.69 -9.29
C HIS A 369 -8.73 -3.10 -8.57
N GLY A 370 -9.41 -2.14 -7.93
CA GLY A 370 -10.56 -2.42 -7.04
C GLY A 370 -11.80 -3.02 -7.71
N LYS A 371 -11.99 -2.81 -9.02
CA LYS A 371 -13.09 -3.42 -9.80
C LYS A 371 -12.89 -4.91 -10.15
N GLN A 372 -11.70 -5.48 -9.93
CA GLN A 372 -11.47 -6.90 -10.21
C GLN A 372 -12.11 -7.79 -9.13
N LYS A 373 -12.48 -9.01 -9.53
CA LYS A 373 -12.91 -10.04 -8.58
C LYS A 373 -11.78 -10.34 -7.58
N GLN A 374 -12.15 -10.57 -6.32
CA GLN A 374 -11.18 -10.79 -5.23
C GLN A 374 -10.21 -11.93 -5.54
N GLN A 375 -10.71 -13.05 -6.06
CA GLN A 375 -9.87 -14.21 -6.40
C GLN A 375 -8.79 -13.86 -7.42
N LYS A 376 -9.13 -13.10 -8.49
CA LYS A 376 -8.16 -12.65 -9.49
C LYS A 376 -7.10 -11.75 -8.83
N ARG A 377 -7.52 -10.75 -8.04
CA ARG A 377 -6.61 -9.83 -7.33
C ARG A 377 -5.62 -10.59 -6.45
N THR A 378 -6.12 -11.54 -5.66
CA THR A 378 -5.30 -12.36 -4.76
C THR A 378 -4.31 -13.23 -5.56
N THR A 379 -4.75 -13.90 -6.62
CA THR A 379 -3.88 -14.72 -7.46
C THR A 379 -2.80 -13.88 -8.14
N THR A 380 -3.17 -12.79 -8.80
CA THR A 380 -2.23 -11.86 -9.47
C THR A 380 -1.22 -11.29 -8.48
N PHE A 381 -1.68 -10.88 -7.28
CA PHE A 381 -0.79 -10.37 -6.24
C PHE A 381 0.28 -11.40 -5.84
N PHE A 382 -0.13 -12.64 -5.54
CA PHE A 382 0.82 -13.68 -5.13
C PHE A 382 1.72 -14.15 -6.27
N ASN A 383 1.22 -14.19 -7.49
CA ASN A 383 2.03 -14.49 -8.67
C ASN A 383 3.12 -13.43 -8.84
N PHE A 384 2.75 -12.15 -8.80
CA PHE A 384 3.72 -11.05 -8.89
C PHE A 384 4.72 -11.03 -7.74
N CYS A 385 4.30 -11.36 -6.50
CA CYS A 385 5.23 -11.47 -5.38
C CYS A 385 6.30 -12.55 -5.62
N LYS A 386 5.91 -13.70 -6.20
CA LYS A 386 6.82 -14.81 -6.51
C LYS A 386 7.64 -14.60 -7.79
N ALA A 387 7.19 -13.73 -8.69
CA ALA A 387 7.88 -13.47 -9.94
C ALA A 387 9.19 -12.71 -9.70
N GLU A 388 10.26 -13.13 -10.37
CA GLU A 388 11.56 -12.46 -10.35
C GLU A 388 11.58 -11.21 -11.25
N LYS A 389 10.78 -11.23 -12.32
CA LYS A 389 10.59 -10.12 -13.28
C LYS A 389 9.12 -10.01 -13.66
N GLY A 390 8.72 -8.84 -14.14
CA GLY A 390 7.35 -8.63 -14.62
C GLY A 390 6.88 -7.20 -14.40
N ILE A 391 5.80 -6.84 -15.08
CA ILE A 391 5.20 -5.51 -15.00
C ILE A 391 3.81 -5.62 -14.36
N LEU A 392 3.59 -4.87 -13.28
CA LEU A 392 2.30 -4.79 -12.59
C LEU A 392 1.73 -3.38 -12.69
N LEU A 393 0.59 -3.23 -13.36
CA LEU A 393 -0.17 -1.99 -13.45
C LEU A 393 -1.21 -1.96 -12.33
N CYS A 394 -1.25 -0.90 -11.52
CA CYS A 394 -2.12 -0.89 -10.35
C CYS A 394 -2.60 0.51 -9.96
N THR A 395 -3.67 0.55 -9.14
CA THR A 395 -4.07 1.77 -8.42
C THR A 395 -3.50 1.76 -6.99
N ASN A 396 -3.82 2.79 -6.21
CA ASN A 396 -3.48 2.91 -4.77
C ASN A 396 -3.92 1.71 -3.91
N VAL A 397 -4.76 0.81 -4.42
CA VAL A 397 -5.06 -0.48 -3.82
C VAL A 397 -3.79 -1.27 -3.49
N ALA A 398 -2.80 -1.29 -4.40
CA ALA A 398 -1.54 -2.03 -4.23
C ALA A 398 -0.42 -1.20 -3.57
N ALA A 399 -0.65 0.09 -3.29
CA ALA A 399 0.39 1.01 -2.82
C ALA A 399 0.73 0.86 -1.33
N ARG A 400 -0.21 0.47 -0.46
CA ARG A 400 0.01 0.45 1.00
C ARG A 400 -0.18 -0.94 1.62
N GLY A 401 0.56 -1.24 2.69
CA GLY A 401 0.51 -2.51 3.42
C GLY A 401 1.13 -3.72 2.72
N LEU A 402 1.02 -3.81 1.39
CA LEU A 402 1.39 -5.02 0.65
C LEU A 402 2.90 -5.20 0.52
N ASP A 403 3.44 -6.27 1.09
CA ASP A 403 4.83 -6.62 0.95
C ASP A 403 5.06 -7.30 -0.39
N ILE A 404 5.61 -6.52 -1.32
CA ILE A 404 6.00 -6.99 -2.64
C ILE A 404 7.53 -6.96 -2.64
N PRO A 405 8.19 -8.12 -2.57
CA PRO A 405 9.65 -8.17 -2.52
C PRO A 405 10.27 -7.80 -3.87
N ASP A 406 11.46 -7.20 -3.80
CA ASP A 406 12.41 -7.06 -4.91
C ASP A 406 11.88 -6.31 -6.15
N VAL A 407 11.03 -5.30 -5.95
CA VAL A 407 10.61 -4.42 -7.05
C VAL A 407 11.79 -3.51 -7.43
N ASP A 408 12.25 -3.54 -8.68
CA ASP A 408 13.34 -2.67 -9.16
C ASP A 408 12.88 -1.22 -9.37
N TYR A 409 11.70 -1.05 -9.98
CA TYR A 409 11.19 0.25 -10.43
C TYR A 409 9.74 0.50 -10.01
N ILE A 410 9.51 1.69 -9.46
CA ILE A 410 8.17 2.26 -9.23
C ILE A 410 7.96 3.42 -10.21
N VAL A 411 7.01 3.28 -11.12
CA VAL A 411 6.60 4.36 -12.02
C VAL A 411 5.28 4.91 -11.53
N GLN A 412 5.26 6.17 -11.13
CA GLN A 412 4.02 6.88 -10.81
C GLN A 412 3.58 7.58 -12.10
N TYR A 413 2.84 6.83 -12.92
CA TYR A 413 2.37 7.34 -14.21
C TYR A 413 1.44 8.53 -14.01
N ASP A 414 0.50 8.41 -13.06
CA ASP A 414 -0.28 9.54 -12.56
C ASP A 414 0.26 9.97 -11.19
N PRO A 415 0.40 11.28 -10.92
CA PRO A 415 0.82 11.76 -9.62
C PRO A 415 -0.18 11.33 -8.53
N PRO A 416 0.29 11.10 -7.29
CA PRO A 416 -0.59 10.85 -6.17
C PRO A 416 -1.32 12.13 -5.74
N ASP A 417 -2.50 11.95 -5.13
CA ASP A 417 -3.32 13.03 -4.62
C ASP A 417 -2.65 13.84 -3.50
N GLU A 418 -1.79 13.18 -2.71
CA GLU A 418 -1.11 13.78 -1.56
C GLU A 418 0.34 13.26 -1.42
N PRO A 419 1.25 14.03 -0.78
CA PRO A 419 2.62 13.60 -0.51
C PRO A 419 2.72 12.29 0.29
N LYS A 420 1.72 12.02 1.14
CA LYS A 420 1.68 10.77 1.91
C LYS A 420 1.56 9.55 0.99
N ASP A 421 0.64 9.59 0.04
CA ASP A 421 0.45 8.54 -0.97
C ASP A 421 1.73 8.26 -1.76
N TYR A 422 2.49 9.31 -2.09
CA TYR A 422 3.80 9.19 -2.73
C TYR A 422 4.72 8.28 -1.92
N ILE A 423 4.89 8.54 -0.61
CA ILE A 423 5.77 7.77 0.28
C ILE A 423 5.37 6.29 0.29
N HIS A 424 4.08 5.99 0.32
CA HIS A 424 3.62 4.60 0.34
C HIS A 424 3.88 3.87 -0.99
N ARG A 425 3.60 4.53 -2.12
CA ARG A 425 3.85 3.99 -3.48
C ARG A 425 5.33 3.66 -3.66
N VAL A 426 6.22 4.60 -3.34
CA VAL A 426 7.68 4.37 -3.48
C VAL A 426 8.22 3.40 -2.43
N GLY A 427 7.57 3.30 -1.27
CA GLY A 427 7.87 2.29 -0.26
C GLY A 427 7.56 0.85 -0.68
N ARG A 428 7.17 0.58 -1.94
CA ARG A 428 7.11 -0.77 -2.52
C ARG A 428 8.46 -1.26 -3.06
N THR A 429 9.43 -0.38 -3.26
CA THR A 429 10.81 -0.74 -3.65
C THR A 429 11.80 -0.40 -2.52
N ALA A 430 13.08 -0.72 -2.72
CA ALA A 430 14.17 -0.47 -1.76
C ALA A 430 13.86 -0.98 -0.33
N ARG A 431 13.24 -2.16 -0.23
CA ARG A 431 12.89 -2.80 1.05
C ARG A 431 14.06 -3.61 1.61
N GLY A 432 14.15 -3.66 2.93
CA GLY A 432 15.24 -4.34 3.63
C GLY A 432 16.55 -3.52 3.66
N GLU A 433 17.57 -4.05 4.33
CA GLU A 433 18.80 -3.32 4.67
C GLU A 433 19.66 -2.98 3.44
N LYS A 434 19.67 -3.85 2.42
CA LYS A 434 20.41 -3.67 1.16
C LYS A 434 19.52 -3.39 -0.05
N GLY A 435 18.23 -3.12 0.19
CA GLY A 435 17.26 -2.90 -0.87
C GLY A 435 17.63 -1.67 -1.69
N LYS A 436 17.86 -1.86 -2.99
CA LYS A 436 18.02 -0.77 -3.95
C LYS A 436 16.75 -0.68 -4.80
N GLY A 437 16.36 0.54 -5.13
CA GLY A 437 15.13 0.80 -5.84
C GLY A 437 15.14 2.14 -6.53
N SER A 438 14.38 2.25 -7.61
CA SER A 438 14.20 3.51 -8.33
C SER A 438 12.72 3.87 -8.40
N ALA A 439 12.38 5.12 -8.12
CA ALA A 439 11.05 5.67 -8.28
C ALA A 439 11.07 6.83 -9.27
N LEU A 440 10.17 6.79 -10.26
CA LEU A 440 10.01 7.79 -11.29
C LEU A 440 8.59 8.36 -11.26
N LEU A 441 8.47 9.68 -11.09
CA LEU A 441 7.21 10.40 -11.10
C LEU A 441 7.01 11.11 -12.44
N PHE A 442 5.91 10.83 -13.13
CA PHE A 442 5.52 11.59 -14.31
C PHE A 442 4.69 12.79 -13.89
N LEU A 443 5.05 13.98 -14.39
CA LEU A 443 4.33 15.23 -14.16
C LEU A 443 4.00 15.89 -15.49
N LEU A 444 2.82 16.49 -15.58
CA LEU A 444 2.52 17.49 -16.60
C LEU A 444 3.24 18.81 -16.25
N PRO A 445 3.52 19.70 -17.22
CA PRO A 445 4.12 21.01 -16.96
C PRO A 445 3.36 21.84 -15.90
N GLN A 446 2.04 21.74 -15.86
CA GLN A 446 1.17 22.44 -14.91
C GLN A 446 1.28 21.87 -13.48
N GLU A 447 1.72 20.63 -13.33
CA GLU A 447 1.76 19.90 -12.06
C GLU A 447 3.07 20.12 -11.28
N LEU A 448 4.02 20.87 -11.82
CA LEU A 448 5.32 21.14 -11.20
C LEU A 448 5.21 21.73 -9.78
N LYS A 449 4.12 22.45 -9.48
CA LYS A 449 3.86 22.95 -8.13
C LYS A 449 3.75 21.85 -7.08
N PHE A 450 3.40 20.62 -7.47
CA PHE A 450 3.36 19.47 -6.56
C PHE A 450 4.73 19.17 -5.93
N LEU A 451 5.83 19.47 -6.62
CA LEU A 451 7.19 19.30 -6.10
C LEU A 451 7.43 20.15 -4.84
N ILE A 452 6.76 21.30 -4.69
CA ILE A 452 6.87 22.16 -3.51
C ILE A 452 6.29 21.43 -2.28
N TYR A 453 5.14 20.77 -2.44
CA TYR A 453 4.49 20.00 -1.38
C TYR A 453 5.30 18.76 -1.01
N LEU A 454 5.89 18.07 -2.00
CA LEU A 454 6.81 16.96 -1.74
C LEU A 454 8.05 17.43 -0.96
N LYS A 455 8.64 18.57 -1.34
CA LYS A 455 9.78 19.15 -0.61
C LYS A 455 9.42 19.53 0.82
N ALA A 456 8.23 20.09 1.04
CA ALA A 456 7.70 20.38 2.39
C ALA A 456 7.53 19.10 3.22
N ALA A 457 7.14 17.99 2.59
CA ALA A 457 7.09 16.67 3.20
C ALA A 457 8.46 15.97 3.32
N LYS A 458 9.58 16.70 3.13
CA LYS A 458 10.95 16.18 3.18
C LYS A 458 11.23 15.08 2.15
N ILE A 459 10.65 15.22 0.96
CA ILE A 459 10.89 14.36 -0.21
C ILE A 459 11.63 15.18 -1.25
N SER A 460 12.87 14.80 -1.55
CA SER A 460 13.69 15.46 -2.58
C SER A 460 13.76 14.57 -3.81
N LEU A 461 13.48 15.16 -4.98
CA LEU A 461 13.45 14.46 -6.26
C LEU A 461 14.50 15.06 -7.20
N THR A 462 15.15 14.19 -7.98
CA THR A 462 16.06 14.60 -9.06
C THR A 462 15.29 14.68 -10.37
N GLU A 463 15.50 15.75 -11.15
CA GLU A 463 14.91 15.83 -12.49
C GLU A 463 15.61 14.89 -13.45
N TYR A 464 14.82 14.13 -14.22
CA TYR A 464 15.30 13.35 -15.34
C TYR A 464 14.69 13.89 -16.63
N GLU A 465 15.54 14.33 -17.54
CA GLU A 465 15.11 14.66 -18.89
C GLU A 465 14.95 13.39 -19.72
N PHE A 466 13.79 13.23 -20.34
CA PHE A 466 13.61 12.17 -21.32
C PHE A 466 14.06 12.67 -22.69
N ASN A 467 14.95 11.92 -23.34
CA ASN A 467 15.38 12.26 -24.69
C ASN A 467 14.24 11.96 -25.69
N ASN A 468 13.69 13.00 -26.32
CA ASN A 468 12.65 12.86 -27.35
C ASN A 468 13.04 11.91 -28.49
N LYS A 469 14.34 11.74 -28.79
CA LYS A 469 14.82 10.80 -29.82
C LYS A 469 14.54 9.34 -29.47
N ASN A 470 14.41 9.03 -28.18
CA ASN A 470 14.12 7.67 -27.69
C ASN A 470 12.62 7.38 -27.61
N VAL A 471 11.76 8.36 -27.88
CA VAL A 471 10.30 8.19 -27.90
C VAL A 471 9.91 7.67 -29.28
N PRO A 472 9.33 6.46 -29.38
CA PRO A 472 9.01 5.87 -30.66
C PRO A 472 7.86 6.65 -31.32
N ASN A 473 7.99 6.91 -32.63
CA ASN A 473 6.94 7.57 -33.41
C ASN A 473 5.83 6.59 -33.77
N LEU A 474 5.01 6.22 -32.77
CA LEU A 474 3.94 5.21 -32.89
C LEU A 474 2.54 5.78 -32.72
N GLN A 475 2.40 7.10 -32.53
CA GLN A 475 1.11 7.73 -32.19
C GLN A 475 0.00 7.36 -33.18
N SER A 476 0.22 7.57 -34.48
CA SER A 476 -0.79 7.26 -35.51
C SER A 476 -1.13 5.78 -35.61
N HIS A 477 -0.15 4.90 -35.35
CA HIS A 477 -0.37 3.45 -35.36
C HIS A 477 -1.24 3.01 -34.18
N LEU A 478 -0.95 3.53 -32.97
CA LEU A 478 -1.73 3.25 -31.77
C LEU A 478 -3.17 3.76 -31.88
N GLU A 479 -3.35 4.96 -32.45
CA GLU A 479 -4.68 5.51 -32.73
C GLU A 479 -5.47 4.60 -33.68
N ASN A 480 -4.85 4.08 -34.74
CA ASN A 480 -5.53 3.17 -35.65
C ASN A 480 -5.90 1.85 -34.97
N ILE A 481 -4.98 1.26 -34.18
CA ILE A 481 -5.26 0.04 -33.39
C ILE A 481 -6.48 0.23 -32.48
N VAL A 482 -6.51 1.33 -31.71
CA VAL A 482 -7.59 1.58 -30.75
C VAL A 482 -8.90 1.95 -31.46
N VAL A 483 -8.86 2.54 -32.65
CA VAL A 483 -10.06 2.82 -33.45
C VAL A 483 -10.64 1.54 -34.08
N GLU A 484 -9.78 0.68 -34.64
CA GLU A 484 -10.19 -0.54 -35.33
C GLU A 484 -10.66 -1.63 -34.36
N ASN A 485 -10.04 -1.74 -33.18
CA ASN A 485 -10.41 -2.72 -32.18
C ASN A 485 -11.52 -2.20 -31.26
N TYR A 486 -12.75 -2.71 -31.45
CA TYR A 486 -13.92 -2.33 -30.65
C TYR A 486 -13.71 -2.42 -29.13
N PHE A 487 -13.08 -3.49 -28.65
CA PHE A 487 -12.88 -3.71 -27.21
C PHE A 487 -11.88 -2.71 -26.63
N LEU A 488 -10.74 -2.49 -27.32
CA LEU A 488 -9.77 -1.47 -26.92
C LEU A 488 -10.36 -0.06 -26.99
N ASN A 489 -11.16 0.23 -28.02
CA ASN A 489 -11.84 1.53 -28.18
C ASN A 489 -12.74 1.85 -26.98
N GLN A 490 -13.54 0.87 -26.57
CA GLN A 490 -14.48 1.03 -25.46
C GLN A 490 -13.72 1.17 -24.13
N SER A 491 -12.70 0.35 -23.92
CA SER A 491 -11.81 0.43 -22.76
C SER A 491 -11.11 1.79 -22.68
N ALA A 492 -10.60 2.31 -23.80
CA ALA A 492 -9.98 3.63 -23.92
C ALA A 492 -10.94 4.77 -23.58
N LYS A 493 -12.20 4.71 -24.05
CA LYS A 493 -13.24 5.73 -23.74
C LYS A 493 -13.53 5.76 -22.23
N GLU A 494 -13.68 4.60 -21.61
CA GLU A 494 -13.90 4.48 -20.17
C GLU A 494 -12.69 4.98 -19.38
N ALA A 495 -11.48 4.62 -19.81
CA ALA A 495 -10.23 5.06 -19.21
C ALA A 495 -10.08 6.58 -19.27
N TYR A 496 -10.23 7.18 -20.46
CA TYR A 496 -10.20 8.62 -20.68
C TYR A 496 -11.20 9.36 -19.77
N ARG A 497 -12.46 8.92 -19.76
CA ARG A 497 -13.49 9.51 -18.88
C ARG A 497 -13.10 9.41 -17.41
N SER A 498 -12.66 8.23 -16.98
CA SER A 498 -12.30 7.99 -15.58
C SER A 498 -11.06 8.77 -15.13
N TYR A 499 -10.09 8.99 -16.02
CA TYR A 499 -8.90 9.80 -15.75
C TYR A 499 -9.29 11.25 -15.49
N ILE A 500 -10.12 11.84 -16.36
CA ILE A 500 -10.59 13.22 -16.19
C ILE A 500 -11.39 13.36 -14.89
N LEU A 501 -12.26 12.39 -14.57
CA LEU A 501 -13.02 12.40 -13.31
C LEU A 501 -12.11 12.27 -12.09
N ALA A 502 -11.10 11.40 -12.13
CA ALA A 502 -10.12 11.25 -11.06
C ALA A 502 -9.31 12.53 -10.88
N TYR A 503 -8.87 13.14 -11.99
CA TYR A 503 -8.17 14.43 -11.98
C TYR A 503 -9.03 15.53 -11.35
N ASN A 504 -10.32 15.56 -11.72
CA ASN A 504 -11.28 16.48 -11.14
C ASN A 504 -11.71 16.11 -9.70
N SER A 505 -11.31 14.97 -9.15
CA SER A 505 -11.55 14.65 -7.73
C SER A 505 -10.38 15.01 -6.80
N HIS A 506 -9.21 15.34 -7.35
CA HIS A 506 -8.03 15.71 -6.55
C HIS A 506 -8.32 16.83 -5.54
N ALA A 507 -7.75 16.73 -4.33
CA ALA A 507 -7.94 17.73 -3.28
C ALA A 507 -7.26 19.07 -3.60
N MET A 508 -6.04 19.04 -4.14
CA MET A 508 -5.24 20.23 -4.49
C MET A 508 -5.66 20.82 -5.84
N LYS A 509 -6.76 21.57 -5.86
CA LYS A 509 -7.32 22.22 -7.07
C LYS A 509 -6.44 23.32 -7.66
N ASP A 510 -5.52 23.86 -6.87
CA ASP A 510 -4.52 24.85 -7.28
C ASP A 510 -3.41 24.26 -8.17
N ILE A 511 -3.25 22.93 -8.14
CA ILE A 511 -2.28 22.17 -8.94
C ILE A 511 -3.01 21.32 -9.98
N PHE A 512 -3.95 20.49 -9.52
CA PHE A 512 -4.67 19.53 -10.34
C PHE A 512 -6.03 20.11 -10.76
N ASN A 513 -5.97 21.09 -11.65
CA ASN A 513 -7.16 21.73 -12.20
C ASN A 513 -7.51 21.12 -13.56
N VAL A 514 -8.67 20.45 -13.64
CA VAL A 514 -9.14 19.81 -14.88
C VAL A 514 -9.33 20.81 -16.03
N HIS A 515 -9.55 22.09 -15.71
CA HIS A 515 -9.74 23.15 -16.71
C HIS A 515 -8.44 23.60 -17.37
N ASP A 516 -7.28 23.30 -16.76
CA ASP A 516 -5.97 23.66 -17.30
C ASP A 516 -5.39 22.56 -18.19
N LEU A 517 -6.09 21.42 -18.32
CA LEU A 517 -5.71 20.31 -19.18
C LEU A 517 -5.98 20.61 -20.66
N ASP A 518 -5.00 20.32 -21.51
CA ASP A 518 -5.23 20.22 -22.95
C ASP A 518 -5.96 18.92 -23.27
N MET A 519 -7.27 19.01 -23.46
CA MET A 519 -8.13 17.86 -23.74
C MET A 519 -7.75 17.11 -25.02
N LYS A 520 -7.15 17.78 -26.02
CA LYS A 520 -6.67 17.09 -27.23
C LYS A 520 -5.43 16.26 -26.93
N ALA A 521 -4.47 16.83 -26.22
CA ALA A 521 -3.26 16.10 -25.80
C ALA A 521 -3.60 14.95 -24.84
N VAL A 522 -4.55 15.15 -23.91
CA VAL A 522 -5.06 14.09 -23.05
C VAL A 522 -5.72 12.99 -23.90
N ALA A 523 -6.55 13.34 -24.87
CA ALA A 523 -7.18 12.35 -25.75
C ALA A 523 -6.14 11.53 -26.55
N ALA A 524 -5.10 12.18 -27.06
CA ALA A 524 -4.00 11.52 -27.75
C ALA A 524 -3.29 10.47 -26.85
N SER A 525 -3.15 10.75 -25.55
CA SER A 525 -2.58 9.81 -24.58
C SER A 525 -3.40 8.51 -24.38
N PHE A 526 -4.70 8.54 -24.71
CA PHE A 526 -5.59 7.39 -24.77
C PHE A 526 -5.83 6.88 -26.20
N CYS A 527 -4.94 7.25 -27.13
CA CYS A 527 -4.97 6.85 -28.53
C CYS A 527 -6.20 7.36 -29.31
N PHE A 528 -6.69 8.55 -28.97
CA PHE A 528 -7.75 9.22 -29.73
C PHE A 528 -7.23 10.44 -30.49
N LYS A 529 -7.55 10.52 -31.79
CA LYS A 529 -7.33 11.71 -32.62
C LYS A 529 -8.15 12.92 -32.15
N ASN A 530 -9.35 12.66 -31.63
CA ASN A 530 -10.28 13.68 -31.16
C ASN A 530 -10.82 13.32 -29.78
N PRO A 531 -10.98 14.29 -28.87
CA PRO A 531 -11.44 14.04 -27.51
C PRO A 531 -12.86 13.46 -27.47
N PRO A 532 -13.08 12.28 -26.85
CA PRO A 532 -14.42 11.78 -26.58
C PRO A 532 -15.22 12.74 -25.70
N LYS A 533 -16.55 12.79 -25.87
CA LYS A 533 -17.42 13.60 -25.01
C LYS A 533 -17.43 13.04 -23.59
N VAL A 534 -17.15 13.91 -22.62
CA VAL A 534 -17.26 13.60 -21.19
C VAL A 534 -18.22 14.59 -20.55
N ASN A 535 -19.32 14.08 -20.02
CA ASN A 535 -20.21 14.86 -19.18
C ASN A 535 -19.53 14.97 -17.81
N LEU A 536 -18.83 16.07 -17.60
CA LEU A 536 -18.50 16.53 -16.27
C LEU A 536 -19.77 17.19 -15.74
N ASP A 537 -20.37 16.67 -14.67
CA ASP A 537 -21.37 17.41 -13.90
C ASP A 537 -20.65 18.59 -13.24
N LEU A 538 -20.39 19.60 -14.06
CA LEU A 538 -19.71 20.82 -13.70
C LEU A 538 -20.70 21.65 -12.89
N GLU A 539 -20.63 21.54 -11.57
CA GLU A 539 -20.87 22.71 -10.74
C GLU A 539 -19.77 23.73 -11.08
N SER A 540 -19.90 24.37 -12.22
CA SER A 540 -19.06 25.49 -12.59
C SER A 540 -19.21 26.54 -11.50
N SER A 541 -18.13 26.86 -10.81
CA SER A 541 -18.07 27.98 -9.87
C SER A 541 -18.45 29.31 -10.56
N ALA A 542 -18.39 29.34 -11.90
CA ALA A 542 -18.91 30.40 -12.74
C ALA A 542 -20.45 30.55 -12.71
N SER A 543 -21.21 29.45 -12.57
CA SER A 543 -22.69 29.48 -12.52
C SER A 543 -23.23 29.99 -11.19
N LYS A 544 -22.53 29.76 -10.06
CA LYS A 544 -22.85 30.40 -8.77
C LYS A 544 -22.60 31.91 -8.79
N ARG A 545 -21.60 32.39 -9.54
CA ARG A 545 -21.32 33.83 -9.71
C ARG A 545 -22.31 34.55 -10.64
N ARG A 546 -22.97 33.82 -11.56
CA ARG A 546 -24.01 34.34 -12.46
C ARG A 546 -25.42 34.24 -11.87
N LYS A 547 -25.71 33.25 -11.01
CA LYS A 547 -27.02 33.13 -10.33
C LYS A 547 -27.25 34.17 -9.24
N THR A 548 -26.20 34.79 -8.66
CA THR A 548 -26.34 35.95 -7.77
C THR A 548 -26.66 37.26 -8.50
N ARG A 549 -26.85 37.26 -9.83
CA ARG A 549 -27.08 38.49 -10.60
C ARG A 549 -28.39 38.53 -11.39
N LYS A 550 -29.26 37.52 -11.24
CA LYS A 550 -30.63 37.53 -11.80
C LYS A 550 -31.59 36.71 -10.94
N VAL A 551 -32.05 37.30 -9.83
CA VAL A 551 -33.46 37.21 -9.43
C VAL A 551 -33.81 38.55 -8.81
N ASP A 552 -34.47 39.37 -9.61
CA ASP A 552 -35.27 40.49 -9.13
C ASP A 552 -36.64 39.93 -8.75
N GLY A 553 -37.25 40.44 -7.67
CA GLY A 553 -38.66 40.21 -7.37
C GLY A 553 -39.00 39.62 -6.00
N GLY A 554 -38.95 40.47 -4.98
CA GLY A 554 -39.97 40.44 -3.91
C GLY A 554 -39.57 39.87 -2.56
N ALA A 555 -39.05 40.74 -1.67
CA ALA A 555 -39.63 40.98 -0.33
C ALA A 555 -38.71 41.92 0.49
N ARG A 556 -39.29 43.03 0.92
CA ARG A 556 -38.70 44.12 1.71
C ARG A 556 -38.09 43.63 3.02
N ARG A 557 -36.93 44.16 3.42
CA ARG A 557 -36.59 44.48 4.83
C ARG A 557 -35.31 45.33 4.97
N HIS A 558 -35.50 46.53 5.52
CA HIS A 558 -34.60 47.46 6.23
C HIS A 558 -33.31 47.95 5.55
N GLY A 559 -33.38 49.17 5.00
CA GLY A 559 -32.25 49.93 4.46
C GLY A 559 -31.35 50.50 5.56
N ILE A 560 -30.30 49.75 5.88
CA ILE A 560 -29.13 50.21 6.63
C ILE A 560 -27.96 50.21 5.64
N ASN A 561 -27.25 51.32 5.53
CA ASN A 561 -26.04 51.42 4.72
C ASN A 561 -24.98 52.27 5.44
N ALA A 562 -23.75 52.25 4.93
CA ALA A 562 -22.59 52.85 5.61
C ALA A 562 -22.70 54.37 5.88
N ALA A 563 -23.61 55.07 5.18
CA ALA A 563 -23.86 56.50 5.38
C ALA A 563 -25.05 56.78 6.32
N ASN A 564 -25.87 55.78 6.65
CA ASN A 564 -26.92 55.87 7.66
C ASN A 564 -26.98 54.54 8.46
N PRO A 565 -26.10 54.38 9.46
CA PRO A 565 -25.95 53.12 10.18
C PRO A 565 -27.17 52.76 11.06
N TYR A 566 -28.18 53.63 11.19
CA TYR A 566 -29.32 53.42 12.08
C TYR A 566 -30.67 53.26 11.37
N GLY A 567 -30.72 53.29 10.03
CA GLY A 567 -31.96 53.12 9.27
C GLY A 567 -33.00 54.24 9.51
N TRP A 568 -34.18 54.12 8.90
CA TRP A 568 -35.20 55.19 8.91
C TRP A 568 -36.03 55.18 10.22
N LYS A 569 -36.07 56.32 10.94
CA LYS A 569 -36.95 56.52 12.09
C LYS A 569 -38.37 56.87 11.63
N GLY A 570 -39.33 56.01 11.93
CA GLY A 570 -40.77 56.31 11.86
C GLY A 570 -41.23 57.04 13.12
N GLY A 571 -42.19 57.95 12.98
CA GLY A 571 -42.60 58.95 13.99
C GLY A 571 -43.30 58.46 15.25
N ASP A 572 -43.06 57.24 15.72
CA ASP A 572 -43.72 56.68 16.91
C ASP A 572 -42.81 55.72 17.72
N ASP A 573 -41.49 55.95 17.70
CA ASP A 573 -40.53 55.10 18.42
C ASP A 573 -40.05 55.78 19.72
N ASN A 574 -40.63 55.40 20.86
CA ASN A 574 -40.43 56.03 22.17
C ASN A 574 -39.43 55.27 23.07
N ARG A 575 -38.40 54.65 22.48
CA ARG A 575 -37.40 53.87 23.23
C ARG A 575 -36.29 54.78 23.78
N GLN A 576 -36.33 55.05 25.08
CA GLN A 576 -35.21 55.60 25.85
C GLN A 576 -34.10 54.55 25.98
N PHE A 577 -32.88 54.92 25.60
CA PHE A 577 -31.68 54.11 25.85
C PHE A 577 -31.00 54.58 27.13
N ALA A 578 -30.89 53.70 28.12
CA ALA A 578 -30.01 53.90 29.27
C ALA A 578 -28.55 53.78 28.83
N ARG A 579 -27.72 54.74 29.22
CA ARG A 579 -26.27 54.77 29.00
C ARG A 579 -25.57 53.89 30.03
N PHE A 580 -24.75 52.97 29.57
CA PHE A 580 -23.44 52.66 30.15
C PHE A 580 -22.46 52.32 29.03
#